data_AF-A0A0F8ZBK0-F1
#
_entry.id   AF-A0A0F8ZBK0-F1
#
_cell.length_a   1.000
_cell.length_b   1.000
_cell.length_c   1.000
_cell.angle_alpha   90.00
_cell.angle_beta   90.00
_cell.angle_gamma   90.00
#
_symmetry.space_group_name_H-M   'P 1'
#
loop_
_entity.id
_entity.type
_entity.pdbx_description
1 polymer ?
#
loop_
_entity_poly.entity_id
_entity_poly.type
_entity_poly.pdbx_seq_one_letter_code
_entity_poly.pdbx_strand_id
1 'polypeptide(L)'
;MTEEVEESVFVARRVKDMPIPFIDCERKTCSQCGEEVWVSKNMEAYWTKYPIICYPVCINALLKEDPGPHTIKVPREVLESLKKFADSQRSMRER
;
A
#
# COMPACT_ATOMS: atom_id res chain seq x y z
N MET A 1 -21.25 12.00 -20.76
CA MET A 1 -20.96 11.09 -19.64
C MET A 1 -19.51 10.70 -19.78
N THR A 2 -18.60 11.46 -19.16
CA THR A 2 -17.19 11.10 -19.08
C THR A 2 -17.10 9.97 -18.06
N GLU A 3 -16.90 8.75 -18.54
CA GLU A 3 -16.49 7.63 -17.69
C GLU A 3 -15.19 8.07 -17.01
N GLU A 4 -15.28 8.44 -15.73
CA GLU A 4 -14.12 8.67 -14.88
C GLU A 4 -13.39 7.33 -14.79
N VAL A 5 -12.29 7.20 -15.53
CA VAL A 5 -11.44 6.01 -15.50
C VAL A 5 -10.78 6.00 -14.14
N GLU A 6 -11.40 5.35 -13.16
CA GLU A 6 -10.83 5.16 -11.82
C GLU A 6 -9.58 4.26 -11.93
N GLU A 7 -8.41 4.88 -12.11
CA GLU A 7 -7.12 4.18 -12.15
C GLU A 7 -6.79 3.63 -10.75
N SER A 8 -7.00 2.32 -10.58
CA SER A 8 -6.69 1.60 -9.34
C SER A 8 -5.21 1.25 -9.25
N VAL A 9 -4.60 1.50 -8.10
CA VAL A 9 -3.16 1.26 -7.83
C VAL A 9 -2.97 0.33 -6.62
N PHE A 10 -1.90 -0.47 -6.64
CA PHE A 10 -1.51 -1.29 -5.48
C PHE A 10 -0.45 -0.57 -4.65
N VAL A 11 -0.72 -0.37 -3.37
CA VAL A 11 0.17 0.40 -2.49
C VAL A 11 1.05 -0.54 -1.67
N ALA A 12 2.37 -0.35 -1.76
CA ALA A 12 3.37 -1.17 -1.09
C ALA A 12 4.42 -0.32 -0.36
N ARG A 13 5.04 -0.87 0.69
CA ARG A 13 6.03 -0.14 1.50
C ARG A 13 7.43 -0.30 0.92
N ARG A 14 8.24 0.75 0.92
CA ARG A 14 9.62 0.67 0.41
C ARG A 14 10.48 -0.25 1.27
N VAL A 15 11.37 -0.99 0.62
CA VAL A 15 12.33 -1.87 1.29
C VAL A 15 13.25 -1.09 2.22
N LYS A 16 13.66 0.13 1.83
CA LYS A 16 14.52 0.98 2.67
C LYS A 16 13.89 1.41 3.99
N ASP A 17 12.56 1.57 4.02
CA ASP A 17 11.81 1.97 5.21
C ASP A 17 11.46 0.77 6.10
N MET A 18 11.60 -0.45 5.57
CA MET A 18 11.32 -1.71 6.23
C MET A 18 12.29 -2.79 5.72
N PRO A 19 13.55 -2.83 6.21
CA PRO A 19 14.58 -3.71 5.65
C PRO A 19 14.29 -5.20 5.89
N ILE A 20 13.49 -5.52 6.91
CA ILE A 20 13.06 -6.89 7.22
C ILE A 20 11.62 -7.06 6.70
N PRO A 21 11.37 -7.95 5.73
CA PRO A 21 10.03 -8.19 5.23
C PRO A 21 9.15 -8.90 6.27
N PHE A 22 7.84 -8.78 6.11
CA PHE A 22 6.91 -9.74 6.72
C PHE A 22 7.12 -11.13 6.08
N ILE A 23 6.70 -12.19 6.78
CA ILE A 23 6.76 -13.57 6.26
C ILE A 23 6.05 -13.62 4.89
N ASP A 24 6.70 -14.27 3.91
CA ASP A 24 6.21 -14.44 2.53
C ASP A 24 6.01 -13.15 1.71
N CYS A 25 6.95 -12.21 1.80
CA CYS A 25 7.06 -11.09 0.86
C CYS A 25 8.10 -11.31 -0.25
N GLU A 26 7.91 -10.62 -1.37
CA GLU A 26 8.87 -10.50 -2.46
C GLU A 26 9.15 -9.02 -2.78
N ARG A 27 10.29 -8.77 -3.44
CA ARG A 27 10.66 -7.43 -3.89
C ARG A 27 10.05 -7.15 -5.25
N LYS A 28 9.39 -6.01 -5.36
CA LYS A 28 8.93 -5.44 -6.64
C LYS A 28 9.41 -4.01 -6.77
N THR A 29 9.23 -3.47 -7.96
CA THR A 29 9.62 -2.11 -8.28
C THR A 29 8.39 -1.22 -8.30
N CYS A 30 8.49 -0.04 -7.69
CA CYS A 30 7.47 0.99 -7.82
C CYS A 30 7.42 1.50 -9.27
N SER A 31 6.23 1.46 -9.89
CA SER A 31 5.99 1.88 -11.27
C SER A 31 6.24 3.36 -11.52
N GLN A 32 6.21 4.21 -10.48
CA GLN A 32 6.45 5.65 -10.63
C GLN A 32 7.90 6.08 -10.41
N CYS A 33 8.54 5.63 -9.33
CA CYS A 33 9.87 6.13 -8.94
C CYS A 33 11.01 5.11 -9.06
N GLY A 34 10.71 3.86 -9.44
CA GLY A 34 11.72 2.82 -9.59
C GLY A 34 12.25 2.21 -8.29
N GLU A 35 11.79 2.67 -7.12
CA GLU A 35 12.26 2.16 -5.83
C GLU A 35 11.72 0.76 -5.53
N GLU A 36 12.52 -0.03 -4.81
CA GLU A 36 12.10 -1.36 -4.35
C GLU A 36 11.06 -1.28 -3.23
N VAL A 37 10.03 -2.10 -3.34
CA VAL A 37 8.94 -2.25 -2.37
C VAL A 37 8.71 -3.71 -2.02
N TRP A 38 8.20 -3.95 -0.82
CA TRP A 38 7.74 -5.27 -0.39
C TRP A 38 6.28 -5.47 -0.79
N VAL A 39 6.01 -6.57 -1.50
CA VAL A 39 4.64 -7.05 -1.74
C VAL A 39 4.47 -8.45 -1.14
N SER A 40 3.28 -8.74 -0.62
CA SER A 40 2.98 -10.08 -0.12
C SER A 40 2.62 -11.02 -1.28
N LYS A 41 3.15 -12.24 -1.27
CA LYS A 41 2.78 -13.29 -2.23
C LYS A 41 1.29 -13.63 -2.17
N ASN A 42 0.67 -13.53 -0.98
CA ASN A 42 -0.75 -13.77 -0.79
C ASN A 42 -1.64 -12.74 -1.53
N MET A 43 -1.05 -11.62 -1.96
CA MET A 43 -1.73 -10.57 -2.72
C MET A 43 -1.32 -10.55 -4.19
N GLU A 44 -0.74 -11.63 -4.71
CA GLU A 44 -0.30 -11.76 -6.11
C GLU A 44 -1.37 -11.39 -7.12
N ALA A 45 -2.61 -11.83 -6.91
CA ALA A 45 -3.73 -11.50 -7.78
C ALA A 45 -4.02 -9.98 -7.90
N TYR A 46 -3.58 -9.18 -6.93
CA TYR A 46 -3.78 -7.73 -6.93
C TYR A 46 -2.59 -6.99 -7.53
N TRP A 47 -1.37 -7.25 -7.06
CA TRP A 47 -0.20 -6.50 -7.53
C TRP A 47 0.26 -6.90 -8.94
N THR A 48 -0.21 -8.04 -9.47
CA THR A 48 -0.06 -8.38 -10.91
C THR A 48 -1.07 -7.64 -11.79
N LYS A 49 -2.22 -7.24 -11.24
CA LYS A 49 -3.31 -6.60 -11.98
C LYS A 49 -3.22 -5.07 -11.97
N TYR A 50 -2.70 -4.48 -10.90
CA TYR A 50 -2.62 -3.03 -10.72
C TYR A 50 -1.16 -2.56 -10.65
N PRO A 51 -0.85 -1.36 -11.18
CA PRO A 51 0.47 -0.76 -11.05
C PRO A 51 0.83 -0.56 -9.57
N ILE A 52 2.08 -0.85 -9.21
CA ILE A 52 2.56 -0.83 -7.83
C ILE A 52 3.14 0.55 -7.52
N ILE A 53 2.60 1.22 -6.50
CA ILE A 53 3.10 2.51 -6.02
C ILE A 53 3.64 2.41 -4.60
N CYS A 54 4.70 3.17 -4.32
CA CYS A 54 5.34 3.14 -3.02
C CYS A 54 4.68 4.12 -2.03
N TYR A 55 4.47 3.64 -0.80
CA TYR A 55 4.21 4.47 0.37
C TYR A 55 5.53 4.83 1.07
N PRO A 56 5.71 6.07 1.55
CA PRO A 56 4.76 7.20 1.52
C PRO A 56 4.90 8.12 0.30
N VAL A 57 5.97 8.03 -0.49
CA VAL A 57 6.35 9.10 -1.42
C VAL A 57 5.42 9.21 -2.64
N CYS A 58 5.24 8.15 -3.43
CA CYS A 58 4.46 8.23 -4.68
C CYS A 58 2.97 8.38 -4.41
N ILE A 59 2.47 7.70 -3.37
CA ILE A 59 1.08 7.90 -2.94
C ILE A 59 0.82 9.33 -2.46
N ASN A 60 1.73 9.94 -1.69
CA ASN A 60 1.55 11.33 -1.28
C ASN A 60 1.67 12.31 -2.45
N ALA A 61 2.43 11.99 -3.49
CA ALA A 61 2.47 12.78 -4.72
C ALA A 61 1.10 12.73 -5.43
N LEU A 62 0.56 11.52 -5.63
CA LEU A 62 -0.77 11.32 -6.21
C LEU A 62 -1.86 12.04 -5.42
N LEU A 63 -1.86 11.93 -4.10
CA LEU A 63 -2.85 12.60 -3.23
C LEU A 63 -2.68 14.14 -3.19
N LYS A 64 -1.49 14.67 -3.52
CA LYS A 64 -1.26 16.12 -3.61
C LYS A 64 -1.69 16.69 -4.96
N GLU A 65 -1.49 15.93 -6.02
CA GLU A 65 -1.91 16.32 -7.38
C GLU A 65 -3.44 16.29 -7.51
N ASP A 66 -4.11 15.40 -6.78
CA ASP A 66 -5.56 15.34 -6.75
C ASP A 66 -6.08 15.15 -5.30
N PRO A 67 -6.46 16.23 -4.60
CA PRO A 67 -6.92 16.16 -3.20
C PRO A 67 -8.37 15.65 -3.04
N GLY A 68 -8.95 15.07 -4.09
CA GLY A 68 -10.29 14.49 -4.07
C GLY A 68 -10.41 13.24 -3.18
N PRO A 69 -11.64 12.82 -2.81
CA PRO A 69 -11.87 11.58 -2.08
C PRO A 69 -11.54 10.36 -2.96
N HIS A 70 -10.29 9.90 -2.92
CA HIS A 70 -9.88 8.67 -3.61
C HIS A 70 -10.39 7.44 -2.86
N THR A 71 -11.25 6.66 -3.51
CA THR A 71 -11.74 5.39 -2.97
C THR A 71 -10.68 4.31 -3.17
N ILE A 72 -9.69 4.26 -2.28
CA ILE A 72 -8.70 3.17 -2.29
C ILE A 72 -9.42 1.90 -1.82
N LYS A 73 -9.68 0.95 -2.73
CA LYS A 73 -10.20 -0.38 -2.37
C LYS A 73 -9.11 -1.19 -1.68
N VAL A 74 -9.00 -1.01 -0.38
CA VAL A 74 -8.09 -1.77 0.48
C VAL A 74 -8.73 -3.16 0.74
N PRO A 75 -8.04 -4.27 0.47
CA PRO A 75 -8.52 -5.61 0.80
C PRO A 75 -8.85 -5.70 2.30
N ARG A 76 -9.95 -6.40 2.65
CA ARG A 76 -10.45 -6.51 4.03
C ARG A 76 -9.38 -7.04 5.01
N GLU A 77 -8.53 -7.95 4.54
CA GLU A 77 -7.42 -8.53 5.30
C GLU A 77 -6.37 -7.50 5.73
N VAL A 78 -6.13 -6.50 4.88
CA VAL A 78 -5.21 -5.38 5.18
C VAL A 78 -5.84 -4.47 6.24
N LEU A 79 -7.15 -4.20 6.14
CA LEU A 79 -7.88 -3.42 7.15
C LEU A 79 -7.88 -4.12 8.51
N GLU A 80 -8.09 -5.43 8.54
CA GLU A 80 -8.05 -6.21 9.78
C GLU A 80 -6.65 -6.26 10.40
N SER A 81 -5.60 -6.36 9.58
CA SER A 81 -4.21 -6.32 10.03
C SER A 81 -3.81 -4.93 10.57
N LEU A 82 -4.24 -3.86 9.90
CA LEU A 82 -4.04 -2.49 10.37
C LEU A 82 -4.78 -2.23 11.68
N LYS A 83 -6.00 -2.77 11.82
CA LYS A 83 -6.78 -2.67 13.05
C LYS A 83 -6.10 -3.39 14.21
N LYS A 84 -5.60 -4.61 14.00
CA LYS A 84 -4.81 -5.35 15.00
C LYS A 84 -3.54 -4.60 15.40
N PHE A 85 -2.84 -3.98 14.44
CA PHE A 85 -1.67 -3.17 14.72
C PHE A 85 -2.02 -1.93 15.55
N ALA A 86 -3.10 -1.23 15.20
CA ALA A 86 -3.58 -0.07 15.95
C ALA A 86 -4.03 -0.42 17.38
N ASP A 87 -4.77 -1.52 17.56
CA ASP A 87 -5.17 -2.03 18.88
C ASP A 87 -3.96 -2.45 19.72
N SER A 88 -2.96 -3.09 19.11
CA SER A 88 -1.72 -3.47 19.80
C SER A 88 -0.91 -2.24 20.23
N GLN A 89 -0.84 -1.19 19.40
CA GLN A 89 -0.22 0.09 19.76
C GLN A 89 -0.97 0.82 20.88
N ARG A 90 -2.32 0.73 20.90
CA ARG A 90 -3.14 1.32 21.96
C ARG A 90 -2.92 0.61 23.30
N SER A 91 -2.85 -0.71 23.28
CA SER A 91 -2.59 -1.53 24.47
C SER A 91 -1.20 -1.30 25.08
N MET A 92 -0.18 -0.97 24.27
CA MET A 92 1.16 -0.61 24.77
C MET A 92 1.25 0.81 25.34
N ARG A 93 0.31 1.71 25.01
CA ARG A 93 0.30 3.10 25.48
C ARG A 93 -0.45 3.28 26.81
N GLU A 94 -1.18 2.26 27.25
CA GLU A 94 -1.95 2.25 28.51
C GLU A 94 -1.29 1.41 29.63
N ARG A 95 0.02 1.13 29.52
CA ARG A 95 0.83 0.51 30.58
C ARG A 95 1.92 1.45 31.09
#